data_AF-A0A392PKK0-F1
#
_entry.id   AF-A0A392PKK0-F1
#
_cell.length_a   1.000
_cell.length_b   1.000
_cell.length_c   1.000
_cell.angle_alpha   90.00
_cell.angle_beta   90.00
_cell.angle_gamma   90.00
#
_symmetry.space_group_name_H-M   'P 1'
#
loop_
_entity.id
_entity.type
_entity.pdbx_description
1 polymer ?
#
loop_
_entity_poly.entity_id
_entity_poly.type
_entity_poly.pdbx_seq_one_letter_code
_entity_poly.pdbx_strand_id
1 'polypeptide(L)'
;AFMESHLPAFKEANPQLEVDTEMIRGQHPHLKAFYKNHNDRVVCVKNMDPEEILLHATRLRNALGRKVIKLRTRHVTKHPSVQGTWTTALKY
;
A
#
# COMPACT_ATOMS: atom_id res chain seq x y z
N ALA A 1 -0.06 -1.26 -24.66
CA ALA A 1 0.70 -2.25 -23.86
C ALA A 1 0.04 -2.50 -22.49
N PHE A 2 0.49 -1.96 -21.35
CA PHE A 2 -0.10 -2.28 -20.03
C PHE A 2 -1.62 -2.05 -19.92
N MET A 3 -2.09 -0.89 -20.43
CA MET A 3 -3.50 -0.48 -20.38
C MET A 3 -4.44 -1.47 -21.09
N GLU A 4 -3.96 -2.14 -22.13
CA GLU A 4 -4.77 -3.08 -22.94
C GLU A 4 -4.58 -4.51 -22.45
N SER A 5 -3.34 -4.88 -22.07
CA SER A 5 -3.03 -6.27 -21.73
C SER A 5 -3.34 -6.65 -20.28
N HIS A 6 -2.95 -5.82 -19.31
CA HIS A 6 -3.00 -6.21 -17.89
C HIS A 6 -4.09 -5.50 -17.10
N LEU A 7 -4.43 -4.26 -17.47
CA LEU A 7 -5.40 -3.46 -16.72
C LEU A 7 -6.80 -4.11 -16.63
N PRO A 8 -7.38 -4.70 -17.70
CA PRO A 8 -8.69 -5.33 -17.61
C PRO A 8 -8.72 -6.48 -16.60
N ALA A 9 -7.75 -7.40 -16.69
CA ALA A 9 -7.61 -8.53 -15.77
C ALA A 9 -7.34 -8.06 -14.33
N PHE A 10 -6.56 -6.99 -14.16
CA PHE A 10 -6.30 -6.40 -12.84
C PHE A 10 -7.58 -5.84 -12.20
N LYS A 11 -8.45 -5.19 -12.97
CA LYS A 11 -9.75 -4.67 -12.48
C LYS A 11 -10.69 -5.81 -12.11
N GLU A 12 -10.79 -6.84 -12.96
CA GLU A 12 -11.64 -8.01 -12.71
C GLU A 12 -11.22 -8.76 -11.45
N ALA A 13 -9.92 -8.96 -11.23
CA ALA A 13 -9.39 -9.62 -10.04
C ALA A 13 -9.53 -8.79 -8.75
N ASN A 14 -9.85 -7.49 -8.85
CA ASN A 14 -9.92 -6.57 -7.71
C ASN A 14 -11.20 -5.71 -7.75
N PRO A 15 -12.39 -6.31 -7.62
CA PRO A 15 -13.67 -5.59 -7.69
C PRO A 15 -13.84 -4.55 -6.56
N GLN A 16 -13.06 -4.65 -5.47
CA GLN A 16 -13.05 -3.69 -4.38
C GLN A 16 -12.35 -2.35 -4.71
N LEU A 17 -11.65 -2.26 -5.84
CA LEU A 17 -10.93 -1.07 -6.26
C LEU A 17 -11.73 -0.27 -7.29
N GLU A 18 -11.80 1.03 -7.08
CA GLU A 18 -12.14 1.98 -8.12
C GLU A 18 -10.86 2.30 -8.91
N VAL A 19 -10.89 2.06 -10.22
CA VAL A 19 -9.74 2.23 -11.10
C VAL A 19 -10.13 3.14 -12.26
N ASP A 20 -9.66 4.38 -12.14
CA ASP A 20 -9.84 5.45 -13.12
C ASP A 20 -8.60 5.64 -13.98
N THR A 21 -8.82 6.04 -15.22
CA THR A 21 -7.77 6.25 -16.21
C THR A 21 -7.89 7.64 -16.81
N GLU A 22 -6.90 8.48 -16.55
CA GLU A 22 -6.83 9.84 -17.07
C GLU A 22 -5.62 10.00 -18.00
N MET A 23 -5.83 10.60 -19.17
CA MET A 23 -4.74 10.92 -20.10
C MET A 23 -4.26 12.36 -19.85
N ILE A 24 -3.03 12.51 -19.37
CA ILE A 24 -2.38 13.81 -19.18
C ILE A 24 -1.30 13.99 -20.25
N ARG A 25 -1.50 14.96 -21.15
CA ARG A 25 -0.56 15.23 -22.25
C ARG A 25 0.70 15.94 -21.75
N GLY A 26 1.86 15.58 -22.32
CA GLY A 26 3.15 16.23 -22.03
C GLY A 26 3.77 15.91 -20.67
N GLN A 27 3.21 14.95 -19.92
CA GLN A 27 3.71 14.53 -18.61
C GLN A 27 4.20 13.08 -18.64
N HIS A 28 5.14 12.75 -17.75
CA HIS A 28 5.53 11.36 -17.57
C HIS A 28 4.38 10.56 -16.94
N PRO A 29 4.18 9.30 -17.39
CA PRO A 29 3.12 8.46 -16.85
C PRO A 29 3.42 8.09 -15.39
N HIS A 30 2.38 8.05 -14.57
CA HIS A 30 2.46 7.67 -13.17
C HIS A 30 1.19 6.93 -12.74
N LEU A 31 1.33 6.11 -11.71
CA LEU A 31 0.22 5.52 -10.98
C LEU A 31 -0.02 6.33 -9.71
N LYS A 32 -1.28 6.66 -9.45
CA LYS A 32 -1.71 7.32 -8.22
C LYS A 32 -2.72 6.44 -7.51
N ALA A 33 -2.45 6.11 -6.25
CA ALA A 33 -3.34 5.34 -5.39
C ALA A 33 -3.88 6.22 -4.27
N PHE A 34 -5.18 6.15 -4.03
CA PHE A 34 -5.86 6.81 -2.92
C PHE A 34 -6.29 5.76 -1.90
N TYR A 35 -6.11 6.08 -0.63
CA TYR A 35 -6.39 5.15 0.47
C TYR A 35 -7.48 5.69 1.39
N LYS A 36 -8.18 4.78 2.08
CA LYS A 36 -9.28 5.14 3.01
C LYS A 36 -8.85 6.06 4.16
N ASN A 37 -7.56 6.11 4.47
CA ASN A 37 -6.99 7.01 5.47
C ASN A 37 -6.67 8.42 4.92
N HIS A 38 -7.19 8.76 3.73
CA HIS A 38 -7.01 10.04 3.02
C HIS A 38 -5.58 10.34 2.56
N ASN A 39 -4.66 9.38 2.69
CA ASN A 39 -3.35 9.51 2.07
C ASN A 39 -3.41 9.06 0.61
N ASP A 40 -2.51 9.62 -0.19
CA ASP A 40 -2.24 9.17 -1.54
C ASP A 40 -0.78 8.71 -1.69
N ARG A 41 -0.53 7.89 -2.71
CA ARG A 41 0.81 7.47 -3.08
C ARG A 41 0.97 7.50 -4.59
N VAL A 42 2.01 8.16 -5.05
CA VAL A 42 2.35 8.30 -6.46
C VAL A 42 3.61 7.50 -6.77
N VAL A 43 3.60 6.78 -7.89
CA VAL A 43 4.76 6.05 -8.43
C VAL A 43 4.90 6.40 -9.90
N CYS A 44 6.04 6.96 -10.29
CA CYS A 44 6.36 7.19 -11.70
C CYS A 44 6.62 5.84 -12.40
N VAL A 45 6.05 5.66 -13.59
CA VAL A 45 6.19 4.43 -14.40
C VAL A 45 6.79 4.71 -15.78
N LYS A 46 7.52 5.82 -15.91
CA LYS A 46 8.22 6.18 -17.15
C LYS A 46 9.23 5.08 -17.51
N ASN A 47 9.22 4.66 -18.78
CA ASN A 47 10.17 3.70 -19.36
C ASN A 47 10.20 2.35 -18.63
N MET A 48 9.13 1.96 -17.96
CA MET A 48 8.99 0.63 -17.35
C MET A 48 8.26 -0.33 -18.27
N ASP A 49 8.58 -1.60 -18.16
CA ASP A 49 7.88 -2.65 -18.89
C ASP A 49 6.50 -2.94 -18.28
N PRO A 50 5.53 -3.46 -19.07
CA PRO A 50 4.17 -3.71 -18.57
C PRO A 50 4.11 -4.62 -17.32
N GLU A 51 5.01 -5.60 -17.22
CA GLU A 51 5.10 -6.50 -16.06
C GLU A 51 5.57 -5.77 -14.79
N GLU A 52 6.54 -4.85 -14.93
CA GLU A 52 7.00 -4.01 -13.82
C GLU A 52 5.89 -3.06 -13.36
N ILE A 53 5.14 -2.49 -14.30
CA ILE A 53 3.98 -1.64 -14.00
C ILE A 53 2.92 -2.44 -13.23
N LEU A 54 2.64 -3.69 -13.63
CA LEU A 54 1.74 -4.58 -12.90
C LEU A 54 2.22 -4.85 -11.48
N LEU A 55 3.52 -5.09 -11.30
CA LEU A 55 4.12 -5.26 -9.97
C LEU A 55 3.94 -4.01 -9.10
N HIS A 56 4.15 -2.82 -9.66
CA HIS A 56 3.91 -1.56 -8.96
C HIS A 56 2.44 -1.34 -8.62
N ALA A 57 1.51 -1.61 -9.53
CA ALA A 57 0.06 -1.57 -9.27
C ALA A 57 -0.34 -2.53 -8.15
N THR A 58 0.20 -3.76 -8.17
CA THR A 58 -0.04 -4.78 -7.14
C THR A 58 0.50 -4.35 -5.77
N ARG A 59 1.69 -3.72 -5.72
CA ARG A 59 2.26 -3.15 -4.49
C ARG A 59 1.38 -2.02 -3.94
N LEU A 60 0.86 -1.15 -4.79
CA LEU A 60 -0.04 -0.06 -4.38
C LEU A 60 -1.35 -0.62 -3.81
N ARG A 61 -1.92 -1.64 -4.46
CA ARG A 61 -3.13 -2.35 -4.00
C ARG A 61 -2.94 -3.01 -2.63
N ASN A 62 -1.78 -3.64 -2.41
CA ASN A 62 -1.50 -4.34 -1.15
C ASN A 62 -1.03 -3.41 -0.02
N ALA A 63 -0.78 -2.13 -0.30
CA ALA A 63 -0.32 -1.19 0.71
C ALA A 63 -1.46 -0.64 1.58
N LEU A 64 -1.12 -0.25 2.80
CA LEU A 64 -2.08 0.31 3.78
C LEU A 64 -2.31 1.83 3.64
N GLY A 65 -1.60 2.50 2.73
CA GLY A 65 -1.62 3.97 2.63
C GLY A 65 -0.94 4.70 3.79
N ARG A 66 -0.19 4.02 4.65
CA ARG A 66 0.60 4.68 5.72
C ARG A 66 1.90 5.24 5.14
N LYS A 67 2.32 6.41 5.64
CA LYS A 67 3.64 6.96 5.33
C LYS A 67 4.73 5.95 5.69
N VAL A 68 5.69 5.75 4.78
CA VAL A 68 6.80 4.84 5.01
C VAL A 68 7.72 5.46 6.06
N ILE A 69 7.76 4.85 7.24
CA ILE A 69 8.58 5.26 8.36
C ILE A 69 9.36 4.05 8.89
N LYS A 70 10.54 4.29 9.48
CA LYS A 70 11.32 3.23 10.09
C LYS A 70 10.53 2.62 11.26
N LEU A 71 10.37 1.29 11.21
CA LEU A 71 9.70 0.54 12.28
C LEU A 71 10.57 0.56 13.55
N ARG A 72 9.97 0.94 14.69
CA ARG A 72 10.66 0.93 16.00
C ARG A 72 10.65 -0.45 16.65
N THR A 73 9.50 -1.13 16.65
CA THR A 73 9.32 -2.45 17.24
C THR A 73 8.55 -3.35 16.29
N ARG A 74 8.92 -4.64 16.21
CA ARG A 74 8.23 -5.62 15.34
C ARG A 74 6.91 -6.13 15.94
N HIS A 75 6.82 -6.13 17.26
CA HIS A 75 5.65 -6.59 18.00
C HIS A 75 4.96 -5.41 18.67
N VAL A 76 3.66 -5.27 18.43
CA VAL A 76 2.80 -4.24 19.04
C VAL A 76 1.66 -4.96 19.75
N THR A 77 1.62 -4.86 21.07
CA THR A 77 0.52 -5.38 21.90
C THR A 77 -0.03 -4.27 22.79
N LYS A 78 -1.34 -4.26 22.97
CA LYS A 78 -2.01 -3.40 23.96
C LYS A 78 -2.04 -4.04 25.35
N HIS A 79 -1.87 -5.35 25.43
CA HIS A 79 -1.93 -6.14 26.66
C HIS A 79 -0.65 -6.97 26.79
N PRO A 80 0.42 -6.40 27.37
CA PRO A 80 1.73 -7.06 27.41
C PRO A 80 1.84 -8.18 28.46
N SER A 81 0.98 -8.21 29.48
CA SER A 81 0.98 -9.25 30.51
C SER A 81 -0.44 -9.62 30.93
N VAL A 82 -0.62 -10.88 31.31
CA VAL A 82 -1.87 -11.44 31.85
C VAL A 82 -1.83 -11.53 33.38
N GLN A 83 -0.66 -11.81 33.96
CA GLN A 83 -0.48 -12.03 35.41
C GLN A 83 -0.04 -10.77 36.17
N GLY A 84 -0.11 -9.61 35.51
CA GLY A 84 0.47 -8.37 36.00
C GLY A 84 1.89 -8.16 35.50
N THR A 85 2.32 -6.91 35.46
CA THR A 85 3.73 -6.58 35.20
C THR A 85 4.49 -6.67 36.51
N TRP A 86 5.81 -6.85 36.42
CA TRP A 86 6.66 -6.89 37.61
C TRP A 86 6.53 -5.58 38.41
N THR A 87 6.35 -5.70 39.74
CA THR A 87 6.30 -4.56 40.67
C THR A 87 7.02 -4.91 41.98
N THR A 88 7.49 -3.89 42.71
CA THR A 88 8.17 -4.06 44.01
C THR A 88 7.19 -4.34 45.16
N ALA A 89 5.89 -4.27 44.95
CA ALA A 89 4.87 -4.39 45.99
C ALA A 89 4.67 -5.83 46.50
N LEU A 90 5.18 -6.84 45.77
CA LEU A 90 5.10 -8.24 46.17
C LEU A 90 6.05 -8.47 47.36
N LYS A 91 5.49 -8.68 48.55
CA LYS A 91 6.22 -9.18 49.72
C LYS A 91 5.92 -10.68 49.87
N TYR A 92 6.98 -11.45 50.12
CA TYR A 92 6.94 -12.88 50.39
C TYR A 92 6.60 -13.15 51.86
#